data_AF-A0A5C9C3F7-F1
#
_entry.id   AF-A0A5C9C3F7-F1
#
_cell.length_a   1.000
_cell.length_b   1.000
_cell.length_c   1.000
_cell.angle_alpha   90.00
_cell.angle_beta   90.00
_cell.angle_gamma   90.00
#
_symmetry.space_group_name_H-M   'P 1'
#
loop_
_entity.id
_entity.type
_entity.pdbx_description
1 polymer ?
#
loop_
_entity_poly.entity_id
_entity_poly.type
_entity_poly.pdbx_seq_one_letter_code
_entity_poly.pdbx_strand_id
1 'polypeptide(L)'
;MSLLRWLLVLGLVVWVGALAAKSLRADELADKFEKRKFQPREGATLLYRFLKPAKTEPGKTYPLVLFLHGAGERGDDNDKPLIHGVRTFATEEFLAKYPCYVVVPQCPTNKKWSDVDWSSSKVVFPDQESETALLVMQCLDGLEKEFPIDKTR
;
A
#
# COMPACT_ATOMS: atom_id res chain seq x y z
N MET A 1 -38.04 23.66 56.75
CA MET A 1 -37.05 22.62 56.34
C MET A 1 -37.65 21.85 55.16
N SER A 2 -37.52 22.42 53.96
CA SER A 2 -36.56 22.04 52.90
C SER A 2 -36.90 20.74 52.17
N LEU A 3 -37.93 20.77 51.33
CA LEU A 3 -38.24 19.71 50.37
C LEU A 3 -38.90 20.31 49.12
N LEU A 4 -38.20 21.17 48.36
CA LEU A 4 -38.51 21.40 46.93
C LEU A 4 -37.41 22.24 46.25
N ARG A 5 -36.25 21.64 46.07
CA ARG A 5 -35.24 22.05 45.10
C ARG A 5 -34.65 20.74 44.61
N TRP A 6 -34.18 20.70 43.37
CA TRP A 6 -33.77 19.50 42.62
C TRP A 6 -34.94 18.81 41.92
N LEU A 7 -35.22 19.29 40.71
CA LEU A 7 -35.40 18.50 39.50
C LEU A 7 -35.74 19.52 38.40
N LEU A 8 -34.73 19.86 37.60
CA LEU A 8 -34.79 20.37 36.23
C LEU A 8 -33.45 21.07 35.92
N VAL A 9 -32.41 20.27 35.69
CA VAL A 9 -31.40 20.63 34.69
C VAL A 9 -31.49 19.55 33.62
N LEU A 10 -32.35 19.86 32.66
CA LEU A 10 -32.56 19.14 31.42
C LEU A 10 -31.23 19.01 30.67
N GLY A 11 -30.92 17.77 30.29
CA GLY A 11 -30.70 17.41 28.90
C GLY A 11 -29.60 18.17 28.17
N LEU A 12 -28.36 17.80 28.43
CA LEU A 12 -27.33 17.83 27.40
C LEU A 12 -26.45 16.57 27.53
N VAL A 13 -27.04 15.41 27.22
CA VAL A 13 -26.23 14.26 26.81
C VAL A 13 -25.71 14.62 25.43
N VAL A 14 -24.58 15.33 25.40
CA VAL A 14 -23.79 15.46 24.18
C VAL A 14 -23.30 14.05 23.89
N TRP A 15 -24.01 13.36 23.00
CA TRP A 15 -23.43 12.24 22.25
C TRP A 15 -22.34 12.83 21.38
N VAL A 16 -21.17 13.08 21.97
CA VAL A 16 -19.93 13.12 21.19
C VAL A 16 -19.68 11.69 20.80
N GLY A 17 -20.41 11.23 19.78
CA GLY A 17 -20.00 10.07 19.00
C GLY A 17 -18.68 10.44 18.37
N ALA A 18 -17.58 10.18 19.07
CA ALA A 18 -16.27 10.20 18.47
C ALA A 18 -16.33 9.20 17.32
N LEU A 19 -16.47 9.71 16.09
CA LEU A 19 -16.07 8.97 14.90
C LEU A 19 -14.55 8.82 15.01
N ALA A 20 -14.12 7.88 15.85
CA ALA A 20 -12.80 7.30 15.71
C ALA A 20 -12.84 6.61 14.35
N ALA A 21 -12.17 7.20 13.35
CA ALA A 21 -11.86 6.49 12.13
C ALA A 21 -11.22 5.18 12.56
N LYS A 22 -11.90 4.06 12.32
CA LYS A 22 -11.37 2.73 12.66
C LYS A 22 -10.11 2.57 11.82
N SER A 23 -8.95 2.69 12.47
CA SER A 23 -7.70 2.27 11.82
C SER A 23 -7.85 0.79 11.52
N LEU A 24 -7.64 0.44 10.26
CA LEU A 24 -7.52 -0.97 9.86
C LEU A 24 -6.51 -1.65 10.80
N ARG A 25 -6.78 -2.88 11.21
CA ARG A 25 -5.77 -3.68 11.93
C ARG A 25 -4.71 -4.16 10.93
N ALA A 26 -3.64 -4.78 11.41
CA ALA A 26 -2.56 -5.24 10.53
C ALA A 26 -2.96 -6.49 9.72
N ASP A 27 -3.70 -7.41 10.35
CA ASP A 27 -4.33 -8.58 9.73
C ASP A 27 -5.33 -8.17 8.65
N GLU A 28 -6.26 -7.27 8.98
CA GLU A 28 -7.27 -6.78 8.02
C GLU A 28 -6.64 -6.06 6.81
N LEU A 29 -5.53 -5.34 7.05
CA LEU A 29 -4.77 -4.71 5.97
C LEU A 29 -4.13 -5.78 5.07
N ALA A 30 -3.48 -6.78 5.67
CA ALA A 30 -2.83 -7.86 4.93
C ALA A 30 -3.84 -8.64 4.06
N ASP A 31 -5.05 -8.89 4.57
CA ASP A 31 -6.11 -9.61 3.86
C ASP A 31 -6.61 -8.86 2.62
N LYS A 32 -6.55 -7.52 2.62
CA LYS A 32 -6.92 -6.71 1.44
C LYS A 32 -5.88 -6.76 0.32
N PHE A 33 -4.62 -7.07 0.64
CA PHE A 33 -3.52 -7.13 -0.31
C PHE A 33 -3.16 -8.57 -0.67
N GLU A 34 -3.37 -8.97 -1.93
CA GLU A 34 -2.96 -10.26 -2.45
C GLU A 34 -1.45 -10.45 -2.33
N LYS A 35 -1.01 -11.57 -1.76
CA LYS A 35 0.40 -11.97 -1.68
C LYS A 35 0.79 -12.64 -3.00
N ARG A 36 1.61 -11.98 -3.82
CA ARG A 36 1.97 -12.44 -5.16
C ARG A 36 3.48 -12.56 -5.37
N LYS A 37 3.85 -13.34 -6.39
CA LYS A 37 5.23 -13.56 -6.84
C LYS A 37 5.28 -13.38 -8.35
N PHE A 38 6.24 -12.60 -8.82
CA PHE A 38 6.58 -12.47 -10.24
C PHE A 38 7.96 -13.09 -10.49
N GLN A 39 8.07 -13.91 -11.54
CA GLN A 39 9.30 -14.63 -11.86
C GLN A 39 9.45 -14.75 -13.39
N PRO A 40 10.09 -13.76 -14.05
CA PRO A 40 10.22 -13.75 -15.51
C PRO A 40 11.23 -14.77 -16.04
N ARG A 41 12.16 -15.21 -15.19
CA ARG A 41 13.15 -16.26 -15.49
C ARG A 41 13.59 -16.94 -14.20
N GLU A 42 14.24 -18.09 -14.34
CA GLU A 42 14.85 -18.79 -13.21
C GLU A 42 15.84 -17.89 -12.47
N GLY A 43 15.82 -17.94 -11.13
CA GLY A 43 16.67 -17.12 -10.27
C GLY A 43 16.25 -15.65 -10.11
N ALA A 44 15.35 -15.11 -10.94
CA ALA A 44 14.92 -13.72 -10.84
C ALA A 44 13.49 -13.66 -10.28
N THR A 45 13.35 -13.39 -8.97
CA THR A 45 12.05 -13.39 -8.28
C THR A 45 11.78 -12.05 -7.63
N LEU A 46 10.56 -11.53 -7.84
CA LEU A 46 10.02 -10.38 -7.13
C LEU A 46 8.80 -10.81 -6.31
N LEU A 47 8.88 -10.64 -5.00
CA LEU A 47 7.74 -10.76 -4.12
C LEU A 47 7.02 -9.41 -4.05
N TYR A 48 5.70 -9.42 -4.07
CA TYR A 48 4.93 -8.18 -3.98
C TYR A 48 3.54 -8.38 -3.39
N ARG A 49 2.97 -7.27 -2.92
CA ARG A 49 1.58 -7.16 -2.50
C ARG A 49 0.78 -6.38 -3.51
N PHE A 50 -0.44 -6.85 -3.78
CA PHE A 50 -1.29 -6.28 -4.82
C PHE A 50 -2.70 -6.01 -4.30
N LEU A 51 -3.13 -4.75 -4.41
CA LEU A 51 -4.49 -4.32 -4.10
C LEU A 51 -5.21 -3.99 -5.40
N LYS A 52 -6.46 -4.46 -5.50
CA LYS A 52 -7.36 -4.15 -6.60
C LYS A 52 -8.33 -3.04 -6.17
N PRO A 53 -8.88 -2.25 -7.11
CA PRO A 53 -9.98 -1.35 -6.79
C PRO A 53 -11.15 -2.15 -6.24
N ALA A 54 -11.95 -1.55 -5.36
CA ALA A 54 -13.06 -2.23 -4.68
C ALA A 54 -14.09 -2.82 -5.68
N LYS A 55 -14.23 -2.19 -6.85
CA LYS A 55 -15.05 -2.68 -7.97
C LYS A 55 -14.36 -2.34 -9.28
N THR A 56 -14.39 -3.29 -10.21
CA THR A 56 -14.00 -3.10 -11.60
C THR A 56 -15.24 -3.19 -12.48
N GLU A 57 -15.36 -2.28 -13.43
CA GLU A 57 -16.46 -2.27 -14.40
C GLU A 57 -15.95 -2.71 -15.78
N PRO A 58 -16.72 -3.52 -16.53
CA PRO A 58 -16.35 -3.89 -17.90
C PRO A 58 -16.09 -2.67 -18.78
N GLY A 59 -14.95 -2.65 -19.47
CA GLY A 59 -14.56 -1.56 -20.38
C GLY A 59 -13.96 -0.33 -19.70
N LYS A 60 -13.86 -0.27 -18.37
CA LYS A 60 -13.14 0.79 -17.66
C LYS A 60 -11.73 0.36 -17.27
N THR A 61 -10.79 1.29 -17.33
CA THR A 61 -9.43 1.15 -16.81
C THR A 61 -9.23 2.00 -15.56
N TYR A 62 -8.27 1.60 -14.71
CA TYR A 62 -8.00 2.27 -13.44
C TYR A 62 -6.50 2.58 -13.29
N PRO A 63 -6.12 3.69 -12.63
CA PRO A 63 -4.72 4.02 -12.39
C PRO A 63 -3.99 2.97 -11.57
N LEU A 64 -2.66 2.97 -11.66
CA LEU A 64 -1.81 2.12 -10.83
C LEU A 64 -0.89 2.96 -9.94
N VAL A 65 -0.89 2.66 -8.64
CA VAL A 65 0.06 3.20 -7.68
C VAL A 65 1.17 2.19 -7.42
N LEU A 66 2.40 2.52 -7.77
CA LEU A 66 3.59 1.80 -7.33
C LEU A 66 4.11 2.43 -6.03
N PHE A 67 4.11 1.66 -4.93
CA PHE A 67 4.66 2.11 -3.65
C PHE A 67 5.96 1.38 -3.32
N LEU A 68 7.08 2.10 -3.34
CA LEU A 68 8.39 1.56 -2.96
C LEU A 68 8.68 1.87 -1.50
N HIS A 69 8.82 0.82 -0.69
CA HIS A 69 9.09 0.93 0.74
C HIS A 69 10.55 1.35 1.04
N GLY A 70 10.84 1.67 2.30
CA GLY A 70 12.17 2.06 2.78
C GLY A 70 13.09 0.88 3.09
N ALA A 71 14.31 1.14 3.56
CA ALA A 71 15.28 0.07 3.82
C ALA A 71 14.86 -0.92 4.92
N GLY A 72 13.96 -0.51 5.82
CA GLY A 72 13.48 -1.29 6.97
C GLY A 72 12.57 -2.46 6.60
N GLU A 73 11.84 -2.35 5.48
CA GLU A 73 10.90 -3.38 5.04
C GLU A 73 11.50 -4.38 4.05
N ARG A 74 12.81 -4.26 3.76
CA ARG A 74 13.54 -5.26 2.97
C ARG A 74 13.45 -6.64 3.61
N GLY A 75 13.38 -7.66 2.76
CA GLY A 75 13.17 -9.03 3.21
C GLY A 75 12.71 -9.94 2.09
N ASP A 76 12.39 -11.16 2.48
CA ASP A 76 11.99 -12.25 1.59
C ASP A 76 10.68 -12.93 2.08
N ASP A 77 9.96 -12.24 2.99
CA ASP A 77 8.74 -12.74 3.67
C ASP A 77 7.43 -12.30 3.01
N ASN A 78 7.46 -11.23 2.22
CA ASN A 78 6.35 -10.56 1.53
C ASN A 78 5.21 -10.07 2.45
N ASP A 79 5.54 -9.73 3.70
CA ASP A 79 4.62 -9.14 4.68
C ASP A 79 5.13 -7.77 5.17
N LYS A 80 6.45 -7.62 5.37
CA LYS A 80 7.08 -6.34 5.77
C LYS A 80 6.73 -5.13 4.91
N PRO A 81 6.53 -5.22 3.57
CA PRO A 81 6.17 -4.04 2.78
C PRO A 81 4.90 -3.33 3.24
N LEU A 82 4.03 -4.01 4.00
CA LEU A 82 2.78 -3.44 4.50
C LEU A 82 2.91 -2.70 5.84
N ILE A 83 4.08 -2.70 6.46
CA ILE A 83 4.27 -2.13 7.81
C ILE A 83 4.08 -0.60 7.82
N HIS A 84 4.58 0.10 6.80
CA HIS A 84 4.59 1.56 6.76
C HIS A 84 4.03 2.12 5.46
N GLY A 85 3.27 3.22 5.56
CA GLY A 85 2.86 4.07 4.43
C GLY A 85 1.73 3.55 3.52
N VAL A 86 1.40 2.27 3.55
CA VAL A 86 0.41 1.70 2.60
C VAL A 86 -1.04 1.67 3.08
N ARG A 87 -1.28 1.83 4.40
CA ARG A 87 -2.61 1.65 5.01
C ARG A 87 -3.68 2.51 4.34
N THR A 88 -3.35 3.75 4.01
CA THR A 88 -4.29 4.72 3.44
C THR A 88 -4.95 4.20 2.16
N PHE A 89 -4.19 3.52 1.31
CA PHE A 89 -4.69 3.00 0.04
C PHE A 89 -5.79 1.94 0.18
N ALA A 90 -5.82 1.23 1.31
CA ALA A 90 -6.75 0.12 1.55
C ALA A 90 -7.98 0.50 2.36
N THR A 91 -8.11 1.77 2.75
CA THR A 91 -9.31 2.24 3.45
C THR A 91 -10.51 2.27 2.50
N GLU A 92 -11.70 1.96 3.03
CA GLU A 92 -12.96 2.03 2.26
C GLU A 92 -13.15 3.41 1.62
N GLU A 93 -12.86 4.47 2.39
CA GLU A 93 -12.96 5.87 1.93
C GLU A 93 -12.03 6.15 0.75
N PHE A 94 -10.75 5.75 0.85
CA PHE A 94 -9.79 5.98 -0.22
C PHE A 94 -10.16 5.19 -1.47
N LEU A 95 -10.51 3.90 -1.34
CA LEU A 95 -10.87 3.06 -2.48
C LEU A 95 -12.17 3.50 -3.17
N ALA A 96 -13.12 4.04 -2.41
CA ALA A 96 -14.35 4.60 -2.97
C ALA A 96 -14.09 5.92 -3.74
N LYS A 97 -13.18 6.76 -3.22
CA LYS A 97 -12.86 8.06 -3.83
C LYS A 97 -11.87 7.96 -4.99
N TYR A 98 -10.90 7.04 -4.89
CA TYR A 98 -9.80 6.85 -5.83
C TYR A 98 -9.64 5.36 -6.16
N PRO A 99 -10.54 4.78 -6.97
CA PRO A 99 -10.41 3.39 -7.39
C PRO A 99 -9.12 3.23 -8.22
N CYS A 100 -8.16 2.49 -7.70
CA CYS A 100 -6.86 2.24 -8.32
C CYS A 100 -6.35 0.85 -7.96
N TYR A 101 -5.40 0.37 -8.75
CA TYR A 101 -4.54 -0.74 -8.37
C TYR A 101 -3.37 -0.21 -7.53
N VAL A 102 -2.89 -1.02 -6.59
CA VAL A 102 -1.68 -0.68 -5.82
C VAL A 102 -0.74 -1.87 -5.81
N VAL A 103 0.51 -1.63 -6.22
CA VAL A 103 1.60 -2.60 -6.22
C VAL A 103 2.62 -2.18 -5.19
N VAL A 104 2.91 -3.08 -4.25
CA VAL A 104 3.89 -2.88 -3.18
C VAL A 104 4.92 -4.01 -3.26
N PRO A 105 5.97 -3.87 -4.09
CA PRO A 105 7.03 -4.86 -4.18
C PRO A 105 7.88 -4.89 -2.91
N GLN A 106 8.41 -6.06 -2.55
CA GLN A 106 9.45 -6.18 -1.53
C GLN A 106 10.83 -6.20 -2.17
N CYS A 107 11.68 -5.25 -1.80
CA CYS A 107 13.10 -5.31 -2.14
C CYS A 107 13.77 -6.42 -1.30
N PRO A 108 14.50 -7.37 -1.93
CA PRO A 108 15.21 -8.42 -1.21
C PRO A 108 16.21 -7.88 -0.18
N THR A 109 16.49 -8.68 0.85
CA THR A 109 17.34 -8.32 1.99
C THR A 109 18.69 -7.68 1.57
N ASN A 110 19.35 -8.28 0.58
CA ASN A 110 20.70 -7.90 0.14
C ASN A 110 20.70 -7.02 -1.11
N LYS A 111 19.57 -6.43 -1.46
CA LYS A 111 19.40 -5.59 -2.65
C LYS A 111 18.93 -4.19 -2.28
N LYS A 112 18.85 -3.33 -3.29
CA LYS A 112 18.34 -1.96 -3.24
C LYS A 112 17.45 -1.72 -4.46
N TRP A 113 16.65 -0.66 -4.40
CA TRP A 113 15.93 -0.14 -5.57
C TRP A 113 16.86 0.51 -6.59
N SER A 114 17.96 1.09 -6.13
CA SER A 114 19.03 1.66 -6.96
C SER A 114 20.37 1.30 -6.35
N ASP A 115 21.35 0.98 -7.18
CA ASP A 115 22.69 0.53 -6.77
C ASP A 115 23.61 1.68 -6.33
N VAL A 116 23.03 2.75 -5.80
CA VAL A 116 23.77 3.84 -5.15
C VAL A 116 24.48 3.35 -3.89
N ASP A 117 25.72 3.78 -3.71
CA ASP A 117 26.48 3.53 -2.48
C ASP A 117 25.94 4.42 -1.35
N TRP A 118 25.34 3.79 -0.34
CA TRP A 118 24.78 4.49 0.83
C TRP A 118 25.84 4.88 1.86
N SER A 119 27.07 4.37 1.74
CA SER A 119 28.18 4.66 2.64
C SER A 119 29.05 5.83 2.15
N SER A 120 28.93 6.20 0.88
CA SER A 120 29.70 7.28 0.28
C SER A 120 29.16 8.65 0.67
N SER A 121 30.07 9.61 0.95
CA SER A 121 29.74 11.02 1.13
C SER A 121 29.37 11.74 -0.17
N LYS A 122 29.62 11.10 -1.32
CA LYS A 122 29.24 11.57 -2.65
C LYS A 122 28.27 10.60 -3.28
N VAL A 123 27.09 11.08 -3.65
CA VAL A 123 26.11 10.29 -4.39
C VAL A 123 26.56 10.22 -5.85
N VAL A 124 26.83 9.00 -6.31
CA VAL A 124 27.04 8.69 -7.72
C VAL A 124 25.86 7.84 -8.15
N PHE A 125 25.11 8.31 -9.14
CA PHE A 125 24.00 7.55 -9.71
C PHE A 125 24.56 6.52 -10.69
N PRO A 126 24.10 5.26 -10.64
CA PRO A 126 24.50 4.25 -11.61
C PRO A 126 23.94 4.60 -12.99
N ASP A 127 24.69 4.23 -14.04
CA ASP A 127 24.25 4.40 -15.45
C ASP A 127 23.16 3.39 -15.85
N GLN A 128 22.91 2.39 -15.01
CA GLN A 128 21.92 1.33 -15.24
C GLN A 128 21.00 1.19 -14.03
N GLU A 129 19.76 0.78 -14.30
CA GLU A 129 18.80 0.42 -13.28
C GLU A 129 19.25 -0.84 -12.53
N SER A 130 18.94 -0.89 -11.23
CA SER A 130 19.20 -2.10 -10.45
C SER A 130 18.37 -3.28 -10.97
N GLU A 131 18.86 -4.49 -10.74
CA GLU A 131 18.11 -5.72 -11.03
C GLU A 131 16.70 -5.69 -10.39
N THR A 132 16.58 -5.17 -9.17
CA THR A 132 15.31 -5.08 -8.45
C THR A 132 14.34 -4.12 -9.16
N ALA A 133 14.83 -2.96 -9.62
CA ALA A 133 14.01 -2.01 -10.35
C ALA A 133 13.54 -2.60 -11.69
N LEU A 134 14.42 -3.27 -12.43
CA LEU A 134 14.05 -3.94 -13.68
C LEU A 134 12.99 -5.02 -13.46
N LEU A 135 13.10 -5.79 -12.37
CA LEU A 135 12.07 -6.77 -12.00
C LEU A 135 10.71 -6.12 -11.68
N VAL A 136 10.72 -4.96 -11.02
CA VAL A 136 9.48 -4.20 -10.77
C VAL A 136 8.86 -3.76 -12.09
N MET A 137 9.64 -3.17 -13.00
CA MET A 137 9.13 -2.73 -14.30
C MET A 137 8.53 -3.89 -15.11
N GLN A 138 9.22 -5.03 -15.18
CA GLN A 138 8.70 -6.23 -15.85
C GLN A 138 7.44 -6.79 -15.19
N CYS A 139 7.33 -6.69 -13.86
CA CYS A 139 6.11 -7.07 -13.14
C CYS A 139 4.94 -6.17 -13.53
N LEU A 140 5.16 -4.85 -13.63
CA LEU A 140 4.14 -3.90 -14.07
C LEU A 140 3.69 -4.19 -15.51
N ASP A 141 4.61 -4.43 -16.44
CA ASP A 141 4.30 -4.84 -17.82
C ASP A 141 3.44 -6.12 -17.87
N GLY A 142 3.67 -7.04 -16.94
CA GLY A 142 2.87 -8.26 -16.78
C GLY A 142 1.46 -7.95 -16.27
N LEU A 143 1.35 -7.11 -15.24
CA LEU A 143 0.07 -6.71 -14.67
C LEU A 143 -0.80 -5.94 -15.67
N GLU A 144 -0.21 -5.11 -16.53
CA GLU A 144 -0.94 -4.42 -17.60
C GLU A 144 -1.61 -5.37 -18.61
N LYS A 145 -1.13 -6.61 -18.72
CA LYS A 145 -1.73 -7.64 -19.57
C LYS A 145 -2.83 -8.43 -18.85
N GLU A 146 -2.79 -8.47 -17.52
CA GLU A 146 -3.72 -9.22 -16.67
C GLU A 146 -4.91 -8.35 -16.22
N PHE A 147 -4.70 -7.04 -16.05
CA PHE A 147 -5.68 -6.13 -15.47
C PHE A 147 -5.94 -4.91 -16.37
N PRO A 148 -7.15 -4.33 -16.33
CA PRO A 148 -7.46 -3.09 -17.04
C PRO A 148 -6.81 -1.87 -16.34
N ILE A 149 -5.50 -1.71 -16.52
CA ILE A 149 -4.71 -0.60 -15.99
C ILE A 149 -4.69 0.55 -17.00
N ASP A 150 -4.89 1.78 -16.50
CA ASP A 150 -4.79 3.02 -17.28
C ASP A 150 -3.31 3.36 -17.50
N LYS A 151 -2.80 3.13 -18.71
CA LYS A 151 -1.38 3.35 -19.04
C LYS A 151 -0.94 4.82 -19.03
N THR A 152 -1.88 5.74 -18.87
CA THR A 152 -1.57 7.17 -18.79
C THR A 152 -1.34 7.63 -17.35
N ARG A 153 -1.63 6.79 -16.34
CA ARG A 153 -1.59 7.17 -14.92
C ARG A 153 -1.20 6.03 -13.97
#